data_AF-A0A970UZD1-F1
#
_entry.id   AF-A0A970UZD1-F1
#
_cell.length_a   1.000
_cell.length_b   1.000
_cell.length_c   1.000
_cell.angle_alpha   90.00
_cell.angle_beta   90.00
_cell.angle_gamma   90.00
#
_symmetry.space_group_name_H-M   'P 1'
#
loop_
_entity.id
_entity.type
_entity.pdbx_description
1 polymer ?
#
loop_
_entity_poly.entity_id
_entity_poly.type
_entity_poly.pdbx_seq_one_letter_code
_entity_poly.pdbx_strand_id
1 'polypeptide(L)'
;MSLPRPVQIVLRVALGLAFLWAGGDKLLHPDEFAPLLVSYRLLPLSTVNLIVFWLPVCQVLIALCLLAGVWTRAATLLFCGLMAVFMLGLAQALARGIELHCGCF
;
A
#
# COMPACT_ATOMS: atom_id res chain seq x y z
N MET A 1 -23.95 1.76 11.12
CA MET A 1 -23.41 0.57 11.81
C MET A 1 -22.17 0.96 12.61
N SER A 2 -22.32 1.30 13.88
CA SER A 2 -21.19 1.61 14.77
C SER A 2 -20.67 0.31 15.40
N LEU A 3 -19.53 -0.19 14.92
CA LEU A 3 -18.83 -1.35 15.48
C LEU A 3 -18.52 -1.15 16.97
N PRO A 4 -18.50 -2.20 17.79
CA PRO A 4 -18.08 -2.10 19.19
C PRO A 4 -16.63 -1.60 19.28
N ARG A 5 -16.36 -0.72 20.24
CA ARG A 5 -15.03 -0.08 20.46
C ARG A 5 -13.83 -1.03 20.41
N PRO A 6 -13.84 -2.23 21.03
CA PRO A 6 -12.70 -3.14 20.95
C PRO A 6 -12.42 -3.63 19.52
N VAL A 7 -13.47 -3.89 18.73
CA VAL A 7 -13.31 -4.36 17.35
C VAL A 7 -12.66 -3.28 16.48
N GLN A 8 -13.00 -2.01 16.68
CA GLN A 8 -12.36 -0.91 15.95
C GLN A 8 -10.87 -0.82 16.23
N ILE A 9 -10.46 -1.03 17.48
CA ILE A 9 -9.04 -0.97 17.88
C ILE A 9 -8.28 -2.15 17.27
N VAL A 10 -8.82 -3.37 17.38
CA VAL A 10 -8.20 -4.57 16.81
C VAL A 10 -8.02 -4.42 15.30
N LEU A 11 -9.07 -3.99 14.59
CA LEU A 11 -9.00 -3.80 13.15
C LEU A 11 -7.97 -2.74 12.76
N ARG A 12 -7.94 -1.61 13.48
CA ARG A 12 -6.97 -0.53 13.24
C ARG A 12 -5.54 -1.02 13.42
N VAL A 13 -5.27 -1.75 14.49
CA VAL A 13 -3.94 -2.30 14.76
C VAL A 13 -3.55 -3.33 13.71
N ALA A 14 -4.45 -4.24 13.35
CA ALA A 14 -4.20 -5.23 12.31
C ALA A 14 -3.88 -4.59 10.95
N LEU A 15 -4.69 -3.61 10.52
CA LEU A 15 -4.46 -2.88 9.27
C LEU A 15 -3.14 -2.08 9.31
N GLY A 16 -2.85 -1.44 10.44
CA GLY A 16 -1.61 -0.71 10.65
C GLY A 16 -0.38 -1.62 10.56
N LEU A 17 -0.40 -2.77 11.24
CA LEU A 17 0.70 -3.74 11.19
C LEU A 17 0.90 -4.31 9.77
N ALA A 18 -0.19 -4.64 9.08
CA ALA A 18 -0.13 -5.16 7.72
C ALA A 18 0.48 -4.13 6.74
N PHE A 19 0.08 -2.87 6.81
CA PHE A 19 0.66 -1.80 5.99
C PHE A 19 2.11 -1.48 6.39
N LEU A 20 2.45 -1.55 7.68
CA LEU A 20 3.81 -1.33 8.14
C LEU A 20 4.75 -2.40 7.59
N TRP A 21 4.32 -3.67 7.63
CA TRP A 21 5.08 -4.76 7.04
C TRP A 21 5.21 -4.57 5.53
N ALA A 22 4.09 -4.41 4.82
CA ALA A 22 4.08 -4.35 3.37
C ALA A 22 4.85 -3.15 2.80
N GLY A 23 4.80 -2.00 3.48
CA GLY A 23 5.55 -0.80 3.11
C GLY A 23 7.01 -0.87 3.56
N GLY A 24 7.29 -1.43 4.75
CA GLY A 24 8.65 -1.61 5.24
C GLY A 24 9.47 -2.53 4.34
N ASP A 25 8.88 -3.64 3.91
CA ASP A 25 9.51 -4.57 2.96
C ASP A 25 9.85 -3.91 1.62
N LYS A 26 8.90 -3.18 1.02
CA LYS A 26 9.13 -2.43 -0.23
C LYS A 26 10.16 -1.31 -0.09
N LEU A 27 10.33 -0.75 1.10
CA LEU A 27 11.33 0.29 1.38
C LEU A 27 12.74 -0.30 1.57
N LEU A 28 12.84 -1.53 2.08
CA LEU A 28 14.10 -2.25 2.26
C LEU A 28 14.59 -2.90 0.96
N HIS A 29 13.68 -3.33 0.09
CA HIS A 29 13.97 -4.01 -1.18
C HIS A 29 13.43 -3.22 -2.40
N PRO A 30 13.87 -1.96 -2.61
CA PRO A 30 13.40 -1.17 -3.75
C PRO A 30 13.84 -1.74 -5.11
N ASP A 31 14.93 -2.50 -5.13
CA ASP A 31 15.48 -3.21 -6.29
C ASP A 31 14.58 -4.36 -6.76
N GLU A 32 13.84 -4.99 -5.86
CA GLU A 32 12.81 -5.98 -6.19
C GLU A 32 11.49 -5.32 -6.56
N PHE A 33 11.16 -4.18 -5.95
CA PHE A 33 9.89 -3.48 -6.18
C PHE A 33 9.83 -2.69 -7.50
N ALA A 34 10.94 -2.07 -7.91
CA ALA A 34 11.03 -1.33 -9.16
C ALA A 34 10.70 -2.14 -10.43
N PRO A 35 11.28 -3.34 -10.68
CA PRO A 35 10.97 -4.13 -11.86
C PRO A 35 9.51 -4.62 -11.88
N LEU A 36 8.89 -4.82 -10.71
CA LEU A 36 7.46 -5.11 -10.59
C LEU A 36 6.61 -3.94 -11.10
N LEU A 37 6.91 -2.71 -10.68
CA LEU A 37 6.19 -1.52 -11.18
C LEU A 37 6.41 -1.29 -12.69
N VAL A 38 7.62 -1.56 -13.21
CA VAL A 38 7.91 -1.46 -14.65
C VAL A 38 7.11 -2.50 -15.45
N SER A 39 7.05 -3.75 -14.96
CA SER A 39 6.35 -4.85 -15.64
C SER A 39 4.83 -4.63 -15.70
N TYR A 40 4.27 -3.84 -14.78
CA TYR A 40 2.86 -3.45 -14.82
C TYR A 40 2.57 -2.54 -16.03
N ARG A 41 3.56 -1.91 -16.69
CA ARG A 41 3.36 -1.00 -17.84
C ARG A 41 2.27 0.05 -17.62
N LEU A 42 2.07 0.49 -16.37
CA LEU A 42 1.09 1.53 -16.00
C LEU A 42 1.71 2.92 -16.06
N LEU A 43 3.02 3.04 -15.86
CA LEU A 43 3.71 4.30 -15.61
C LEU A 43 4.92 4.43 -16.54
N PRO A 44 5.28 5.67 -16.97
CA PRO A 44 6.54 5.92 -17.65
C PRO A 44 7.72 5.70 -16.71
N LEU A 45 8.86 5.26 -17.25
CA LEU A 45 10.08 4.93 -16.50
C LEU A 45 10.54 6.06 -15.56
N SER A 46 10.36 7.32 -15.95
CA SER A 46 10.71 8.48 -15.13
C SER A 46 9.90 8.58 -13.83
N THR A 47 8.62 8.17 -13.86
CA THR A 47 7.73 8.23 -12.68
C THR A 47 7.88 6.99 -11.80
N VAL A 48 8.32 5.85 -12.35
CA VAL A 48 8.50 4.61 -11.58
C VAL A 48 9.47 4.83 -10.43
N ASN A 49 10.61 5.47 -10.67
CA ASN A 49 11.62 5.69 -9.63
C ASN A 49 11.09 6.56 -8.47
N LEU A 50 10.23 7.53 -8.80
CA LEU A 50 9.56 8.35 -7.79
C LEU A 50 8.57 7.54 -6.96
N ILE A 51 7.75 6.71 -7.61
CA ILE A 51 6.73 5.89 -6.94
C ILE A 51 7.36 4.79 -6.08
N VAL A 52 8.44 4.15 -6.53
CA VAL A 52 9.18 3.13 -5.78
C VAL A 52 9.59 3.64 -4.40
N PHE A 53 9.97 4.91 -4.29
CA PHE A 53 10.34 5.50 -3.01
C PHE A 53 9.15 6.08 -2.24
N TRP A 54 8.31 6.89 -2.89
CA TRP A 54 7.25 7.63 -2.20
C TRP A 54 6.10 6.75 -1.74
N LEU A 55 5.77 5.69 -2.49
CA LEU A 55 4.64 4.83 -2.16
C LEU A 55 4.89 4.02 -0.86
N PRO A 56 6.05 3.37 -0.66
CA PRO A 56 6.39 2.71 0.61
C PRO A 56 6.48 3.68 1.78
N VAL A 57 7.06 4.87 1.60
CA VAL A 57 7.12 5.90 2.65
C VAL A 57 5.71 6.31 3.10
N CYS A 58 4.81 6.55 2.16
CA CYS A 58 3.40 6.85 2.47
C CYS A 58 2.73 5.69 3.23
N GLN A 59 2.96 4.44 2.83
CA GLN A 59 2.40 3.26 3.52
C GLN A 59 2.87 3.19 4.98
N VAL A 60 4.17 3.38 5.23
CA VAL A 60 4.76 3.38 6.57
C VAL A 60 4.20 4.53 7.42
N LEU A 61 4.10 5.74 6.88
CA LEU A 61 3.54 6.88 7.62
C LEU A 61 2.06 6.66 7.99
N ILE A 62 1.25 6.14 7.06
CA ILE A 62 -0.16 5.81 7.33
C ILE A 62 -0.25 4.73 8.41
N ALA A 63 0.60 3.70 8.32
CA ALA A 63 0.66 2.63 9.31
C ALA A 63 0.98 3.15 10.71
N LEU A 64 2.00 4.00 10.83
CA LEU A 64 2.39 4.61 12.10
C LEU A 64 1.26 5.45 12.69
N CYS A 65 0.56 6.25 11.88
CA CYS A 65 -0.62 7.01 12.31
C CYS A 65 -1.75 6.09 12.82
N LEU A 66 -2.04 4.99 12.11
CA LEU A 66 -3.04 4.00 12.52
C LEU A 66 -2.65 3.33 13.85
N LEU A 67 -1.39 2.94 14.01
CA LEU A 67 -0.90 2.28 15.23
C LEU A 67 -0.88 3.23 16.43
N ALA A 68 -0.34 4.43 16.25
CA ALA A 68 -0.31 5.48 17.28
C ALA A 68 -1.70 6.00 17.64
N GLY A 69 -2.69 5.76 16.77
CA GLY A 69 -4.05 6.27 16.96
C GLY A 69 -4.20 7.76 16.73
N VAL A 70 -3.26 8.36 16.00
CA VAL A 70 -3.27 9.77 15.62
C VAL A 70 -3.96 9.91 14.26
N TRP A 71 -4.87 10.89 14.14
CA TRP A 71 -5.62 11.17 12.90
C TRP A 71 -6.24 9.92 12.24
N THR A 72 -6.78 9.00 13.06
CA THR A 72 -7.28 7.69 12.61
C THR A 72 -8.25 7.77 11.44
N ARG A 73 -9.18 8.74 11.43
CA ARG A 73 -10.12 8.93 10.32
C ARG A 73 -9.40 9.23 9.00
N ALA A 74 -8.42 10.13 9.02
CA ALA A 74 -7.65 10.49 7.83
C ALA A 74 -6.74 9.34 7.40
N ALA A 75 -6.06 8.69 8.35
CA ALA A 75 -5.18 7.56 8.07
C ALA A 75 -5.95 6.36 7.47
N THR A 76 -7.13 6.03 8.00
CA THR A 76 -7.99 4.99 7.41
C THR A 76 -8.46 5.36 6.01
N LEU A 77 -8.82 6.63 5.77
CA LEU A 77 -9.22 7.08 4.44
C LEU A 77 -8.06 6.95 3.43
N LEU A 78 -6.85 7.36 3.81
CA LEU A 78 -5.65 7.22 3.00
C LEU A 78 -5.28 5.75 2.76
N PHE A 79 -5.39 4.90 3.78
CA PHE A 79 -5.21 3.45 3.65
C PHE A 79 -6.15 2.87 2.58
N CYS A 80 -7.46 3.16 2.69
CA CYS A 80 -8.45 2.70 1.72
C CYS A 80 -8.18 3.25 0.33
N GLY A 81 -7.78 4.51 0.22
CA GLY A 81 -7.41 5.14 -1.05
C GLY A 81 -6.21 4.45 -1.71
N LEU A 82 -5.13 4.22 -0.96
CA LEU A 82 -3.96 3.50 -1.47
C LEU A 82 -4.31 2.07 -1.91
N MET A 83 -5.11 1.36 -1.12
CA MET A 83 -5.56 0.01 -1.47
C MET A 83 -6.43 0.01 -2.73
N ALA A 84 -7.34 0.98 -2.88
CA ALA A 84 -8.14 1.11 -4.09
C ALA A 84 -7.27 1.37 -5.32
N VAL A 85 -6.29 2.28 -5.24
CA VAL A 85 -5.35 2.54 -6.33
C VAL A 85 -4.54 1.29 -6.68
N PHE A 86 -4.06 0.56 -5.68
CA PHE A 86 -3.31 -0.68 -5.89
C PHE A 86 -4.16 -1.75 -6.58
N MET A 87 -5.40 -1.96 -6.10
CA MET A 87 -6.35 -2.89 -6.73
C MET A 87 -6.69 -2.50 -8.17
N LEU A 88 -6.87 -1.20 -8.44
CA LEU A 88 -7.11 -0.72 -9.81
C LEU A 88 -5.91 -0.97 -10.71
N GLY A 89 -4.68 -0.77 -10.22
CA GLY A 89 -3.45 -1.10 -10.94
C GLY A 89 -3.36 -2.58 -11.29
N LEU A 90 -3.63 -3.47 -10.32
CA LEU A 90 -3.67 -4.91 -10.54
C LEU A 90 -4.76 -5.33 -11.52
N ALA A 91 -5.99 -4.85 -11.33
CA ALA A 91 -7.12 -5.16 -12.20
C ALA A 91 -6.84 -4.73 -13.66
N GLN A 92 -6.24 -3.55 -13.83
CA GLN A 92 -5.88 -3.03 -15.15
C GLN A 92 -4.77 -3.85 -15.82
N ALA A 93 -3.78 -4.32 -15.05
CA ALA A 93 -2.73 -5.16 -15.60
C ALA A 93 -3.22 -6.58 -15.93
N LEU A 94 -4.11 -7.16 -15.10
CA LEU A 94 -4.81 -8.42 -15.40
C LEU A 94 -5.67 -8.31 -16.66
N ALA A 95 -6.40 -7.20 -16.82
CA ALA A 95 -7.21 -6.96 -18.02
C ALA A 95 -6.37 -6.86 -19.31
N ARG A 96 -5.07 -6.53 -19.20
CA ARG A 96 -4.11 -6.55 -20.31
C ARG A 96 -3.40 -7.89 -20.51
N GLY A 97 -3.73 -8.90 -19.70
CA GLY A 97 -3.09 -10.22 -19.76
C GLY A 97 -1.62 -10.22 -19.33
N ILE A 98 -1.21 -9.26 -18.49
CA ILE A 98 0.15 -9.20 -17.96
C ILE A 98 0.25 -10.24 -16.83
N GLU A 99 1.26 -11.12 -16.90
CA GLU A 99 1.59 -11.99 -15.76
C GLU A 99 2.15 -11.13 -14.63
N LEU A 100 1.41 -11.07 -13.53
CA LEU A 100 1.69 -10.20 -12.41
C LEU A 100 2.32 -10.99 -11.27
N HIS A 101 3.46 -10.52 -10.82
CA HIS A 101 3.95 -10.80 -9.49
C HIS A 101 3.44 -9.67 -8.59
N CYS A 102 2.59 -10.00 -7.61
CA CYS A 102 1.92 -9.02 -6.77
C CYS A 102 2.90 -8.23 -5.88
N GLY A 103 4.17 -8.67 -5.74
CA GLY A 103 5.18 -8.01 -4.90
C GLY A 103 4.77 -7.90 -3.44
N CYS A 104 3.80 -8.73 -3.04
CA CYS A 104 3.37 -8.90 -1.67
C CYS A 104 3.89 -10.29 -1.32
N PHE A 105 5.13 -10.32 -0.83
CA PHE A 105 5.93 -11.51 -0.49
C PHE A 105 6.51 -12.26 -1.69
#